data_AF-A0A7Y3FXN5-F1
#
_entry.id   AF-A0A7Y3FXN5-F1
#
_cell.length_a   1.000
_cell.length_b   1.000
_cell.length_c   1.000
_cell.angle_alpha   90.00
_cell.angle_beta   90.00
_cell.angle_gamma   90.00
#
_symmetry.space_group_name_H-M   'P 1'
#
loop_
_entity.id
_entity.type
_entity.pdbx_description
1 polymer ?
#
loop_
_entity_poly.entity_id
_entity_poly.type
_entity_poly.pdbx_seq_one_letter_code
_entity_poly.pdbx_strand_id
1 'polypeptide(L)'
;MKRILYINLVLLIALSFTVGCASMPFTGDSKKKKTAKVSEKTLYSQVPESMRAEVKEAEFDLQEAKRNLKLAEQKVKIGKLKKELGSLQKDGADYEMEAAEKNVEEKELAVEVAKLEAIDNANLGDKIGNIKGIAKIKSKQLNAQADAVEAKADSETTELEVKKLKKKIEKMESNLKQ
;
A
#
# COMPACT_ATOMS: atom_id res chain seq x y z
N MET A 1 -35.26 -18.92 3.48
CA MET A 1 -34.85 -20.34 3.30
C MET A 1 -34.57 -20.77 1.85
N LYS A 2 -34.99 -20.05 0.80
CA LYS A 2 -34.68 -20.47 -0.59
C LYS A 2 -33.24 -20.15 -1.04
N ARG A 3 -32.63 -19.05 -0.56
CA ARG A 3 -31.28 -18.62 -0.96
C ARG A 3 -30.14 -19.52 -0.47
N ILE A 4 -30.29 -20.13 0.71
CA ILE A 4 -29.30 -21.07 1.27
C ILE A 4 -29.32 -22.40 0.49
N LEU A 5 -30.49 -22.79 -0.03
CA LEU A 5 -30.68 -23.99 -0.84
C LEU A 5 -29.96 -23.90 -2.20
N TYR A 6 -29.95 -22.72 -2.82
CA TYR A 6 -29.21 -22.50 -4.08
C TYR A 6 -27.69 -22.50 -3.90
N ILE A 7 -27.18 -22.00 -2.77
CA ILE A 7 -25.74 -21.98 -2.49
C ILE A 7 -25.22 -23.42 -2.30
N ASN A 8 -25.97 -24.26 -1.59
CA ASN A 8 -25.61 -25.67 -1.42
C ASN A 8 -25.74 -26.48 -2.72
N LEU A 9 -26.68 -26.13 -3.61
CA LEU A 9 -26.84 -26.80 -4.91
C LEU A 9 -25.67 -26.49 -5.86
N VAL A 10 -25.17 -25.24 -5.86
CA VAL A 10 -24.02 -24.85 -6.70
C VAL A 10 -22.71 -25.46 -6.18
N LEU A 11 -22.57 -25.61 -4.86
CA LEU A 11 -21.40 -26.27 -4.26
C LEU A 11 -21.34 -27.78 -4.58
N LEU A 12 -22.50 -28.44 -4.70
CA LEU A 12 -22.60 -29.87 -5.02
C LEU A 12 -22.25 -30.20 -6.48
N ILE A 13 -22.49 -29.28 -7.41
CA ILE A 13 -22.17 -29.46 -8.85
C ILE A 13 -20.66 -29.26 -9.12
N ALA A 14 -19.96 -28.49 -8.28
CA ALA A 14 -18.51 -28.28 -8.43
C ALA A 14 -17.66 -29.49 -7.99
N LEU A 15 -18.20 -30.36 -7.13
CA LEU A 15 -17.48 -31.53 -6.60
C LEU A 15 -17.57 -32.78 -7.49
N SER A 16 -18.49 -32.83 -8.46
CA SER A 16 -18.68 -33.99 -9.34
C SER A 16 -17.73 -34.07 -10.54
N PHE A 17 -16.81 -33.11 -10.71
CA PHE A 17 -15.83 -33.11 -11.81
C PHE A 17 -14.45 -33.69 -11.46
N THR A 18 -14.28 -34.34 -10.30
CA THR A 18 -12.96 -34.84 -9.85
C THR A 18 -12.81 -36.36 -9.75
N VAL A 19 -13.76 -37.14 -10.27
CA VAL A 19 -13.66 -38.62 -10.25
C VAL A 19 -13.85 -39.19 -11.65
N GLY A 20 -12.74 -39.58 -12.29
CA GLY A 20 -12.80 -40.43 -13.50
C GLY A 20 -11.57 -40.39 -14.39
N CYS A 21 -10.52 -41.15 -14.03
CA CYS A 21 -9.88 -42.18 -14.88
C CYS A 21 -8.61 -42.71 -14.19
N ALA A 22 -8.80 -43.59 -13.20
CA ALA A 22 -7.76 -44.54 -12.81
C ALA A 22 -7.84 -45.74 -13.78
N SER A 23 -6.96 -45.77 -14.78
CA SER A 23 -6.76 -46.94 -15.66
C SER A 23 -5.80 -47.93 -15.00
N MET A 24 -6.21 -49.19 -14.95
CA MET A 24 -5.50 -50.34 -14.36
C MET A 24 -4.10 -50.60 -14.96
N PRO A 25 -3.18 -51.27 -14.23
CA PRO A 25 -1.88 -51.66 -14.75
C PRO A 25 -2.00 -52.89 -15.67
N PHE A 26 -1.77 -52.69 -16.96
CA PHE A 26 -1.54 -53.80 -17.90
C PHE A 26 -0.07 -54.21 -17.81
N THR A 27 0.21 -55.35 -17.19
CA THR A 27 1.48 -56.06 -17.28
C THR A 27 1.64 -56.62 -18.69
N GLY A 28 2.36 -55.89 -19.53
CA GLY A 28 2.83 -56.33 -20.85
C GLY A 28 4.32 -56.07 -20.95
N ASP A 29 5.11 -57.10 -20.66
CA ASP A 29 6.54 -57.12 -20.84
C ASP A 29 6.84 -56.96 -22.34
N SER A 30 7.47 -55.85 -22.73
CA SER A 30 7.85 -55.59 -24.13
C SER A 30 9.07 -54.69 -24.18
N LYS A 31 10.23 -55.33 -24.24
CA LYS A 31 11.48 -54.78 -24.76
C LYS A 31 11.21 -53.92 -26.01
N LYS A 32 11.59 -52.64 -26.01
CA LYS A 32 12.53 -52.02 -26.97
C LYS A 32 12.41 -50.49 -27.06
N LYS A 33 13.59 -49.92 -27.29
CA LYS A 33 13.93 -48.61 -27.85
C LYS A 33 13.79 -47.40 -26.92
N LYS A 34 14.97 -46.93 -26.47
CA LYS A 34 15.23 -45.52 -26.21
C LYS A 34 14.78 -44.72 -27.45
N THR A 35 13.55 -44.22 -27.45
CA THR A 35 13.15 -43.16 -28.36
C THR A 35 13.83 -41.90 -27.87
N ALA A 36 14.79 -41.41 -28.65
CA ALA A 36 15.32 -40.07 -28.46
C ALA A 36 14.13 -39.11 -28.42
N LYS A 37 14.01 -38.34 -27.34
CA LYS A 37 12.95 -37.35 -27.15
C LYS A 37 13.18 -36.25 -28.18
N VAL A 38 12.64 -36.43 -29.39
CA VAL A 38 12.66 -35.42 -30.45
C VAL A 38 11.92 -34.21 -29.89
N SER A 39 12.61 -33.07 -29.76
CA SER A 39 11.98 -31.88 -29.20
C SER A 39 10.80 -31.46 -30.10
N GLU A 40 9.71 -30.99 -29.51
CA GLU A 40 8.54 -30.51 -30.27
C GLU A 40 8.93 -29.43 -31.28
N LYS A 41 9.97 -28.65 -30.98
CA LYS A 41 10.58 -27.66 -31.87
C LYS A 41 11.16 -28.28 -33.15
N THR A 42 11.78 -29.46 -33.04
CA THR A 42 12.27 -30.24 -34.19
C THR A 42 11.15 -30.86 -35.02
N LEU A 43 10.01 -31.21 -34.41
CA LEU A 43 8.84 -31.74 -35.14
C LEU A 43 8.07 -30.61 -35.83
N TYR A 44 7.88 -29.47 -35.18
CA TYR A 44 7.22 -28.29 -35.74
C TYR A 44 7.96 -27.73 -36.98
N SER A 45 9.30 -27.84 -36.99
CA SER A 45 10.11 -27.43 -38.14
C SER A 45 9.84 -28.23 -39.43
N GLN A 46 9.15 -29.36 -39.33
CA GLN A 46 8.75 -30.22 -40.47
C GLN A 46 7.36 -29.89 -41.01
N VAL A 47 6.57 -29.05 -40.33
CA VAL A 47 5.22 -28.65 -40.76
C VAL A 47 5.31 -27.74 -42.00
N PRO A 48 4.55 -27.97 -43.09
CA PRO A 48 4.56 -27.08 -44.26
C PRO A 48 4.19 -25.64 -43.91
N GLU A 49 4.83 -24.67 -44.56
CA GLU A 49 4.70 -23.26 -44.19
C GLU A 49 3.26 -22.72 -44.31
N SER A 50 2.47 -23.27 -45.24
CA SER A 50 1.04 -22.96 -45.42
C SER A 50 0.17 -23.29 -44.20
N MET A 51 0.61 -24.21 -43.33
CA MET A 51 -0.10 -24.63 -42.11
C MET A 51 0.47 -23.97 -40.84
N ARG A 52 1.51 -23.13 -40.96
CA ARG A 52 2.12 -22.43 -39.81
C ARG A 52 1.45 -21.09 -39.48
N ALA A 53 0.53 -20.60 -40.31
CA ALA A 53 -0.08 -19.28 -40.18
C ALA A 53 -0.77 -19.08 -38.82
N GLU A 54 -1.62 -20.03 -38.40
CA GLU A 54 -2.36 -19.96 -37.13
C GLU A 54 -1.43 -19.95 -35.90
N VAL A 55 -0.30 -20.66 -35.96
CA VAL A 55 0.67 -20.67 -34.86
C VAL A 55 1.45 -19.35 -34.80
N LYS A 56 1.79 -18.75 -35.95
CA LYS A 56 2.41 -17.41 -35.99
C LYS A 56 1.46 -16.34 -35.43
N GLU A 57 0.17 -16.45 -35.73
CA GLU A 57 -0.88 -15.59 -35.16
C GLU A 57 -0.99 -15.79 -33.64
N ALA A 58 -1.07 -17.03 -33.16
CA ALA A 58 -1.08 -17.32 -31.73
C ALA A 58 0.20 -16.87 -30.99
N GLU A 59 1.38 -16.95 -31.64
CA GLU A 59 2.63 -16.41 -31.10
C GLU A 59 2.60 -14.88 -30.99
N PHE A 60 2.03 -14.21 -31.99
CA PHE A 60 1.82 -12.77 -31.98
C PHE A 60 0.85 -12.35 -30.87
N ASP A 61 -0.30 -13.02 -30.76
CA ASP A 61 -1.30 -12.80 -29.70
C ASP A 61 -0.70 -13.00 -28.31
N LEU A 62 0.11 -14.05 -28.14
CA LEU A 62 0.81 -14.32 -26.89
C LEU A 62 1.83 -13.21 -26.57
N GLN A 63 2.53 -12.69 -27.59
CA GLN A 63 3.46 -11.57 -27.40
C GLN A 63 2.71 -10.27 -27.04
N GLU A 64 1.54 -10.03 -27.62
CA GLU A 64 0.67 -8.91 -27.26
C GLU A 64 0.11 -9.06 -25.84
N ALA A 65 -0.42 -10.23 -25.48
CA ALA A 65 -0.91 -10.53 -24.14
C ALA A 65 0.18 -10.32 -23.08
N LYS A 66 1.42 -10.76 -23.34
CA LYS A 66 2.57 -10.52 -22.45
C LYS A 66 2.91 -9.04 -22.32
N ARG A 67 2.80 -8.25 -23.39
CA ARG A 67 2.99 -6.79 -23.33
C ARG A 67 1.91 -6.13 -22.49
N ASN A 68 0.65 -6.50 -22.72
CA ASN A 68 -0.50 -5.98 -21.97
C ASN A 68 -0.42 -6.34 -20.48
N LEU A 69 0.01 -7.56 -20.14
CA LEU A 69 0.24 -7.97 -18.76
C LEU A 69 1.29 -7.09 -18.07
N LYS A 70 2.43 -6.85 -18.71
CA LYS A 70 3.49 -5.97 -18.17
C LYS A 70 2.99 -4.54 -17.94
N LEU A 71 2.20 -3.99 -18.86
CA LEU A 71 1.59 -2.67 -18.70
C LEU A 71 0.60 -2.65 -17.53
N ALA A 72 -0.24 -3.68 -17.38
CA ALA A 72 -1.17 -3.81 -16.27
C ALA A 72 -0.42 -3.89 -14.92
N GLU A 73 0.65 -4.68 -14.82
CA GLU A 73 1.48 -4.77 -13.63
C GLU A 73 2.09 -3.42 -13.24
N GLN A 74 2.57 -2.65 -14.21
CA GLN A 74 3.09 -1.30 -13.97
C GLN A 74 2.01 -0.34 -13.48
N LYS A 75 0.80 -0.38 -14.07
CA LYS A 75 -0.35 0.41 -13.61
C LYS A 75 -0.74 0.07 -12.17
N VAL A 76 -0.73 -1.21 -11.81
CA VAL A 76 -0.97 -1.66 -10.43
C VAL A 76 0.10 -1.12 -9.47
N LYS A 77 1.38 -1.16 -9.85
CA LYS A 77 2.48 -0.59 -9.05
C LYS A 77 2.29 0.92 -8.82
N ILE A 78 1.92 1.67 -9.86
CA ILE A 78 1.61 3.10 -9.73
C ILE A 78 0.41 3.33 -8.81
N GLY A 79 -0.65 2.53 -8.94
CA GLY A 79 -1.82 2.60 -8.07
C GLY A 79 -1.46 2.40 -6.59
N LYS A 80 -0.58 1.45 -6.27
CA LYS A 80 -0.07 1.24 -4.90
C LYS A 80 0.67 2.47 -4.38
N LEU A 81 1.54 3.07 -5.20
CA LEU A 81 2.30 4.25 -4.80
C LEU A 81 1.41 5.49 -4.64
N LYS A 82 0.36 5.64 -5.45
CA LYS A 82 -0.66 6.70 -5.25
C LYS A 82 -1.43 6.52 -3.94
N LYS A 83 -1.71 5.28 -3.55
CA LYS A 83 -2.33 4.99 -2.25
C LYS A 83 -1.40 5.38 -1.10
N GLU A 84 -0.12 5.01 -1.18
CA GLU A 84 0.91 5.40 -0.22
C GLU A 84 1.06 6.93 -0.14
N LEU A 85 1.07 7.61 -1.29
CA LEU A 85 1.08 9.07 -1.36
C LEU A 85 -0.11 9.70 -0.63
N GLY A 86 -1.32 9.16 -0.82
CA GLY A 86 -2.50 9.64 -0.13
C GLY A 86 -2.42 9.43 1.40
N SER A 87 -1.79 8.33 1.85
CA SER A 87 -1.54 8.09 3.28
C SER A 87 -0.61 9.15 3.86
N LEU A 88 0.56 9.35 3.24
CA LEU A 88 1.53 10.34 3.71
C LEU A 88 0.95 11.76 3.72
N GLN A 89 0.13 12.11 2.72
CA GLN A 89 -0.54 13.41 2.70
C GLN A 89 -1.53 13.59 3.85
N LYS A 90 -2.20 12.50 4.27
CA LYS A 90 -3.06 12.52 5.45
C LYS A 90 -2.22 12.67 6.72
N ASP A 91 -1.18 11.86 6.87
CA ASP A 91 -0.30 11.88 8.05
C ASP A 91 0.30 13.30 8.23
N GLY A 92 0.77 13.92 7.13
CA GLY A 92 1.26 15.30 7.15
C GLY A 92 0.21 16.33 7.62
N ALA A 93 -1.05 16.17 7.22
CA ALA A 93 -2.15 17.04 7.67
C ALA A 93 -2.52 16.80 9.13
N ASP A 94 -2.48 15.55 9.59
CA ASP A 94 -2.71 15.18 10.98
C ASP A 94 -1.63 15.82 11.90
N TYR A 95 -0.36 15.82 11.48
CA TYR A 95 0.73 16.52 12.19
C TYR A 95 0.57 18.05 12.20
N GLU A 96 0.12 18.66 11.10
CA GLU A 96 -0.17 20.10 11.08
C GLU A 96 -1.30 20.47 12.05
N MET A 97 -2.33 19.63 12.14
CA MET A 97 -3.43 19.80 13.08
C MET A 97 -2.94 19.67 14.53
N GLU A 98 -2.13 18.65 14.83
CA GLU A 98 -1.53 18.47 16.15
C GLU A 98 -0.69 19.68 16.56
N ALA A 99 0.16 20.19 15.65
CA ALA A 99 0.93 21.40 15.91
C ALA A 99 0.02 22.61 16.21
N ALA A 100 -1.10 22.76 15.49
CA ALA A 100 -2.06 23.83 15.74
C ALA A 100 -2.74 23.70 17.11
N GLU A 101 -3.17 22.48 17.48
CA GLU A 101 -3.77 22.20 18.79
C GLU A 101 -2.81 22.52 19.93
N LYS A 102 -1.54 22.12 19.80
CA LYS A 102 -0.49 22.42 20.79
C LYS A 102 -0.19 23.92 20.92
N ASN A 103 -0.26 24.67 19.82
CA ASN A 103 -0.15 26.13 19.88
C ASN A 103 -1.34 26.76 20.60
N VAL A 104 -2.57 26.23 20.44
CA VAL A 104 -3.74 26.70 21.20
C VAL A 104 -3.55 26.41 22.69
N GLU A 105 -3.18 25.18 23.05
CA GLU A 105 -2.88 24.78 24.44
C GLU A 105 -1.82 25.69 25.06
N GLU A 106 -0.74 26.01 24.33
CA GLU A 106 0.28 26.95 24.78
C GLU A 106 -0.30 28.33 25.13
N LYS A 107 -1.19 28.89 24.28
CA LYS A 107 -1.79 30.20 24.53
C LYS A 107 -2.76 30.18 25.70
N GLU A 108 -3.51 29.11 25.89
CA GLU A 108 -4.36 28.92 27.05
C GLU A 108 -3.54 28.90 28.35
N LEU A 109 -2.45 28.13 28.37
CA LEU A 109 -1.52 28.08 29.50
C LEU A 109 -0.86 29.43 29.76
N ALA A 110 -0.52 30.20 28.71
CA ALA A 110 0.03 31.54 28.87
C ALA A 110 -0.96 32.51 29.57
N VAL A 111 -2.26 32.39 29.29
CA VAL A 111 -3.30 33.16 29.99
C VAL A 111 -3.38 32.74 31.47
N GLU A 112 -3.27 31.45 31.77
CA GLU A 112 -3.25 30.97 33.16
C GLU A 112 -2.02 31.48 33.92
N VAL A 113 -0.84 31.45 33.30
CA VAL A 113 0.39 32.03 33.86
C VAL A 113 0.18 33.51 34.18
N ALA A 114 -0.34 34.29 33.23
CA ALA A 114 -0.57 35.73 33.42
C ALA A 114 -1.54 36.02 34.58
N LYS A 115 -2.59 35.20 34.75
CA LYS A 115 -3.52 35.30 35.88
C LYS A 115 -2.82 35.05 37.21
N LEU A 116 -2.01 33.99 37.32
CA LEU A 116 -1.27 33.68 38.55
C LEU A 116 -0.20 34.72 38.86
N GLU A 117 0.51 35.23 37.84
CA GLU A 117 1.48 36.32 38.00
C GLU A 117 0.79 37.61 38.49
N ALA A 118 -0.41 37.92 38.01
CA ALA A 118 -1.19 39.07 38.51
C ALA A 118 -1.60 38.89 39.99
N ILE A 119 -2.00 37.68 40.39
CA ILE A 119 -2.32 37.35 41.79
C ILE A 119 -1.09 37.49 42.68
N ASP A 120 0.06 36.96 42.25
CA ASP A 120 1.32 37.03 43.00
C ASP A 120 1.81 38.49 43.13
N ASN A 121 1.75 39.26 42.04
CA ASN A 121 2.11 40.68 42.03
C ASN A 121 1.22 41.54 42.94
N ALA A 122 -0.05 41.16 43.09
CA ALA A 122 -0.97 41.79 44.04
C ALA A 122 -0.75 41.32 45.50
N ASN A 123 0.23 40.45 45.75
CA ASN A 123 0.50 39.79 47.03
C ASN A 123 -0.75 39.10 47.61
N LEU A 124 -1.59 38.53 46.75
CA LEU A 124 -2.79 37.80 47.15
C LEU A 124 -2.50 36.30 47.30
N GLY A 125 -3.03 35.69 48.36
CA GLY A 125 -2.88 34.26 48.62
C GLY A 125 -1.52 33.86 49.21
N ASP A 126 -1.18 32.57 49.10
CA ASP A 126 0.11 32.05 49.56
C ASP A 126 1.20 32.25 48.49
N LYS A 127 2.21 33.06 48.80
CA LYS A 127 3.30 33.39 47.86
C LYS A 127 4.09 32.16 47.40
N ILE A 128 4.33 31.21 48.30
CA ILE A 128 5.07 29.99 47.94
C ILE A 128 4.23 29.12 46.99
N GLY A 129 2.93 29.00 47.27
CA GLY A 129 1.95 28.34 46.41
C GLY A 129 1.85 28.98 45.03
N ASN A 130 1.77 30.32 44.96
CA ASN A 130 1.72 31.06 43.70
C ASN A 130 2.96 30.80 42.83
N ILE A 131 4.16 30.93 43.40
CA ILE A 131 5.43 30.69 42.69
C ILE A 131 5.48 29.25 42.15
N LYS A 132 5.10 28.26 42.96
CA LYS A 132 5.05 26.86 42.54
C LYS A 132 4.03 26.63 41.43
N GLY A 133 2.86 27.27 41.51
CA GLY A 133 1.81 27.23 40.50
C GLY A 133 2.30 27.78 39.16
N ILE A 134 2.89 28.98 39.17
CA ILE A 134 3.46 29.63 37.98
C ILE A 134 4.52 28.72 37.34
N ALA A 135 5.47 28.21 38.13
CA ALA A 135 6.52 27.33 37.62
C ALA A 135 5.95 26.05 36.99
N LYS A 136 4.93 25.44 37.61
CA LYS A 136 4.27 24.24 37.08
C LYS A 136 3.57 24.51 35.75
N ILE A 137 2.84 25.62 35.63
CA ILE A 137 2.13 25.95 34.38
C ILE A 137 3.14 26.34 33.28
N LYS A 138 4.18 27.11 33.59
CA LYS A 138 5.27 27.41 32.64
C LYS A 138 5.96 26.14 32.13
N SER A 139 6.17 25.14 32.99
CA SER A 139 6.70 23.85 32.56
C SER A 139 5.77 23.13 31.58
N LYS A 140 4.46 23.16 31.81
CA LYS A 140 3.49 22.61 30.84
C LYS A 140 3.50 23.38 29.52
N GLN A 141 3.58 24.71 29.59
CA GLN A 141 3.64 25.57 28.41
C GLN A 141 4.86 25.23 27.53
N LEU A 142 6.03 25.02 28.15
CA LEU A 142 7.24 24.60 27.44
C LEU A 142 7.07 23.22 26.79
N ASN A 143 6.39 22.29 27.46
CA ASN A 143 6.10 20.97 26.86
C ASN A 143 5.16 21.11 25.65
N ALA A 144 4.10 21.91 25.74
CA ALA A 144 3.21 22.15 24.60
C ALA A 144 3.96 22.80 23.41
N GLN A 145 4.90 23.71 23.67
CA GLN A 145 5.78 24.26 22.63
C GLN A 145 6.68 23.20 21.99
N ALA A 146 7.28 22.32 22.81
CA ALA A 146 8.12 21.23 22.31
C ALA A 146 7.31 20.26 21.44
N ASP A 147 6.13 19.82 21.91
CA ASP A 147 5.23 18.96 21.14
C ASP A 147 4.84 19.61 19.80
N ALA A 148 4.55 20.92 19.79
CA ALA A 148 4.21 21.65 18.56
C ALA A 148 5.39 21.71 17.57
N VAL A 149 6.63 21.81 18.07
CA VAL A 149 7.84 21.80 17.24
C VAL A 149 8.11 20.41 16.68
N GLU A 150 7.92 19.36 17.47
CA GLU A 150 8.05 17.97 17.04
C GLU A 150 7.05 17.63 15.93
N ALA A 151 5.76 17.94 16.12
CA ALA A 151 4.73 17.73 15.10
C ALA A 151 5.04 18.49 13.80
N LYS A 152 5.58 19.71 13.88
CA LYS A 152 6.03 20.44 12.67
C LYS A 152 7.20 19.75 11.96
N ALA A 153 8.18 19.24 12.70
CA ALA A 153 9.30 18.54 12.11
C ALA A 153 8.86 17.24 11.41
N ASP A 154 7.89 16.52 11.98
CA ASP A 154 7.30 15.33 11.38
C ASP A 154 6.50 15.67 10.12
N SER A 155 5.74 16.77 10.13
CA SER A 155 5.04 17.29 8.94
C SER A 155 6.03 17.64 7.81
N GLU A 156 7.11 18.37 8.12
CA GLU A 156 8.14 18.74 7.13
C GLU A 156 8.84 17.49 6.55
N THR A 157 9.16 16.52 7.40
CA THR A 157 9.74 15.24 6.98
C THR A 157 8.81 14.50 6.03
N THR A 158 7.52 14.43 6.38
CA THR A 158 6.49 13.82 5.56
C THR A 158 6.34 14.54 4.21
N GLU A 159 6.43 15.87 4.19
CA GLU A 159 6.37 16.66 2.96
C GLU A 159 7.51 16.32 1.99
N LEU A 160 8.72 16.06 2.52
CA LEU A 160 9.86 15.62 1.71
C LEU A 160 9.62 14.23 1.12
N GLU A 161 9.03 13.30 1.87
CA GLU A 161 8.66 11.97 1.39
C GLU A 161 7.60 12.03 0.30
N VAL A 162 6.56 12.85 0.51
CA VAL A 162 5.52 13.16 -0.49
C VAL A 162 6.15 13.66 -1.79
N LYS A 163 7.09 14.62 -1.70
CA LYS A 163 7.82 15.15 -2.87
C LYS A 163 8.62 14.06 -3.59
N LYS A 164 9.34 13.20 -2.86
CA LYS A 164 10.08 12.07 -3.45
C LYS A 164 9.15 11.08 -4.15
N LEU A 165 8.04 10.74 -3.51
CA LEU A 165 7.09 9.75 -4.02
C LEU A 165 6.34 10.26 -5.26
N LYS A 166 5.95 11.55 -5.29
CA LYS A 166 5.38 12.20 -6.49
C LYS A 166 6.31 12.10 -7.69
N LYS A 167 7.60 12.48 -7.51
CA LYS A 167 8.60 12.35 -8.58
C LYS A 167 8.75 10.91 -9.09
N LYS A 168 8.70 9.93 -8.18
CA LYS A 168 8.77 8.51 -8.55
C LYS A 168 7.56 8.09 -9.38
N ILE A 169 6.35 8.50 -8.98
CA ILE A 169 5.10 8.24 -9.70
C ILE A 169 5.15 8.86 -11.11
N GLU A 170 5.50 10.14 -11.21
CA GLU A 170 5.63 10.85 -12.49
C GLU A 170 6.61 10.18 -13.45
N LYS A 171 7.75 9.70 -12.93
CA LYS A 171 8.74 8.96 -13.73
C LYS A 171 8.19 7.63 -14.27
N MET A 172 7.37 6.91 -13.50
CA MET A 172 6.77 5.66 -14.01
C MET A 172 5.60 5.94 -14.97
N GLU A 173 4.82 6.99 -14.72
CA GLU A 173 3.73 7.39 -15.62
C GLU A 173 4.24 7.88 -16.98
N SER A 174 5.38 8.57 -17.02
CA SER A 174 6.04 8.93 -18.28
C SER A 174 6.57 7.72 -19.03
N ASN A 175 7.18 6.76 -18.33
CA ASN A 175 7.64 5.50 -18.95
C ASN A 175 6.49 4.63 -19.51
N LEU A 176 5.26 4.79 -19.01
CA LEU A 176 4.07 4.09 -19.53
C LEU A 176 3.49 4.71 -20.80
N LYS A 177 3.84 5.97 -21.09
CA LYS A 177 3.35 6.73 -22.25
C LYS A 177 4.30 6.65 -23.46
N GLN A 178 5.51 6.11 -23.27
CA GLN A 178 6.48 5.81 -24.32
C GLN A 178 6.27 4.40 -24.86
#